data_AF-A0A2Z4Y8M5-F1
#
_entry.id   AF-A0A2Z4Y8M5-F1
#
_cell.length_a   1.000
_cell.length_b   1.000
_cell.length_c   1.000
_cell.angle_alpha   90.00
_cell.angle_beta   90.00
_cell.angle_gamma   90.00
#
_symmetry.space_group_name_H-M   'P 1'
#
loop_
_entity.id
_entity.type
_entity.pdbx_description
1 polymer ?
#
loop_
_entity_poly.entity_id
_entity_poly.type
_entity_poly.pdbx_seq_one_letter_code
_entity_poly.pdbx_strand_id
1 'polypeptide(L)'
;MGTLMRISPLGIFGAYCDVKEVAEWARQDAAITHPNPVCQQANALYVLAIAHAIRHGWDGPRLYEHIVAWAEQLEVDELLLEAVCNAAESPPTDFVGLRGWVLVAFQNALWQLLHAPNLEEGVVDTVMRGGDTDTNAGIWGALLGAVHGREAIPSQWVESVLNCCPTLENPKVHQPRPECFWPVDALELATQLLEAGKAWSASR
;
A
#
# COMPACT_ATOMS: atom_id res chain seq x y z
N MET A 1 2.48 -9.85 -6.14
CA MET A 1 2.93 -9.00 -5.02
C MET A 1 3.65 -7.75 -5.51
N GLY A 2 4.53 -7.86 -6.52
CA GLY A 2 5.23 -6.69 -7.07
C GLY A 2 4.36 -5.60 -7.73
N THR A 3 3.05 -5.81 -7.87
CA THR A 3 2.08 -4.76 -8.23
C THR A 3 1.67 -3.92 -7.03
N LEU A 4 1.36 -4.54 -5.89
CA LEU A 4 0.93 -3.85 -4.67
C LEU A 4 2.00 -2.87 -4.17
N MET A 5 3.28 -3.22 -4.34
CA MET A 5 4.42 -2.41 -3.85
C MET A 5 4.55 -1.05 -4.52
N ARG A 6 3.92 -0.84 -5.69
CA ARG A 6 4.09 0.37 -6.50
C ARG A 6 2.78 1.12 -6.78
N ILE A 7 1.65 0.60 -6.32
CA ILE A 7 0.33 1.09 -6.75
C ILE A 7 -0.26 2.17 -5.84
N SER A 8 0.39 2.48 -4.71
CA SER A 8 -0.07 3.52 -3.78
C SER A 8 -0.25 4.91 -4.40
N PRO A 9 0.54 5.37 -5.40
CA PRO A 9 0.27 6.64 -6.08
C PRO A 9 -1.13 6.71 -6.72
N LEU A 10 -1.63 5.58 -7.22
CA LEU A 10 -2.98 5.50 -7.80
C LEU A 10 -4.06 5.63 -6.73
N GLY A 11 -3.81 5.15 -5.50
CA GLY A 11 -4.70 5.34 -4.36
C GLY A 11 -4.77 6.81 -3.92
N ILE A 12 -3.63 7.50 -3.94
CA ILE A 12 -3.55 8.94 -3.63
C ILE A 12 -4.31 9.75 -4.69
N PHE A 13 -4.03 9.52 -5.97
CA PHE A 13 -4.73 10.17 -7.08
C PHE A 13 -6.23 9.84 -7.09
N GLY A 14 -6.58 8.59 -6.84
CA GLY A 14 -7.95 8.09 -6.84
C GLY A 14 -8.80 8.52 -5.65
N ALA A 15 -8.23 9.21 -4.64
CA ALA A 15 -8.93 9.56 -3.40
C ALA A 15 -10.24 10.33 -3.63
N TYR A 16 -10.35 11.13 -4.69
CA TYR A 16 -11.57 11.90 -4.99
C TYR A 16 -12.33 11.41 -6.24
N CYS A 17 -11.89 10.32 -6.86
CA CYS A 17 -12.46 9.78 -8.08
C CYS A 17 -13.59 8.77 -7.79
N ASP A 18 -14.30 8.33 -8.84
CA ASP A 18 -15.31 7.28 -8.73
C ASP A 18 -14.67 5.93 -8.40
N VAL A 19 -15.30 5.18 -7.48
CA VAL A 19 -14.81 3.91 -6.95
C VAL A 19 -14.63 2.86 -8.06
N LYS A 20 -15.54 2.80 -9.03
CA LYS A 20 -15.45 1.82 -10.11
C LYS A 20 -14.30 2.13 -11.05
N GLU A 21 -14.06 3.41 -11.32
CA GLU A 21 -12.92 3.85 -12.13
C GLU A 21 -11.58 3.54 -11.45
N VAL A 22 -11.45 3.87 -10.17
CA VAL A 22 -10.23 3.63 -9.41
C VAL A 22 -9.90 2.14 -9.33
N ALA A 23 -10.90 1.30 -9.06
CA ALA A 23 -10.74 -0.15 -9.07
C ALA A 23 -10.30 -0.67 -10.46
N GLU A 24 -10.87 -0.12 -11.53
CA GLU A 24 -10.53 -0.52 -12.89
C GLU A 24 -9.11 -0.10 -13.29
N TRP A 25 -8.69 1.13 -12.98
CA TRP A 25 -7.31 1.58 -13.20
C TRP A 25 -6.32 0.68 -12.47
N ALA A 26 -6.66 0.26 -11.24
CA ALA A 26 -5.79 -0.62 -10.47
C ALA A 26 -5.65 -2.02 -11.08
N ARG A 27 -6.74 -2.56 -11.63
CA ARG A 27 -6.70 -3.82 -12.39
C ARG A 27 -5.85 -3.69 -13.65
N GLN A 28 -6.02 -2.59 -14.39
CA GLN A 28 -5.27 -2.32 -15.62
C GLN A 28 -3.76 -2.17 -15.36
N ASP A 29 -3.34 -1.43 -14.31
CA ASP A 29 -1.92 -1.34 -13.95
C ASP A 29 -1.34 -2.71 -13.61
N ALA A 30 -2.05 -3.48 -12.77
CA ALA A 30 -1.60 -4.80 -12.37
C ALA A 30 -1.45 -5.75 -13.57
N ALA A 31 -2.39 -5.72 -14.53
CA ALA A 31 -2.41 -6.59 -15.69
C ALA A 31 -1.18 -6.43 -16.61
N ILE A 32 -0.52 -5.26 -16.62
CA ILE A 32 0.67 -4.99 -17.45
C ILE A 32 1.81 -5.98 -17.13
N THR A 33 2.01 -6.30 -15.85
CA THR A 33 3.13 -7.14 -15.38
C THR A 33 2.69 -8.41 -14.68
N HIS A 34 1.47 -8.44 -14.14
CA HIS A 34 0.91 -9.55 -13.37
C HIS A 34 -0.52 -9.84 -13.85
N PRO A 35 -0.69 -10.56 -14.98
CA PRO A 35 -1.99 -10.80 -15.60
C PRO A 35 -2.90 -11.73 -14.77
N ASN A 36 -2.40 -12.33 -13.69
CA ASN A 36 -3.21 -13.17 -12.81
C ASN A 36 -4.38 -12.36 -12.19
N PRO A 37 -5.65 -12.81 -12.34
CA PRO A 37 -6.82 -12.12 -11.81
C PRO A 37 -6.75 -11.80 -10.31
N VAL A 38 -6.21 -12.71 -9.49
CA VAL A 38 -6.03 -12.50 -8.04
C VAL A 38 -5.15 -11.28 -7.77
N CYS A 39 -4.10 -11.08 -8.57
CA CYS A 39 -3.24 -9.91 -8.42
C CYS A 39 -3.99 -8.63 -8.78
N GLN A 40 -4.78 -8.64 -9.87
CA GLN A 40 -5.57 -7.49 -10.28
C GLN A 40 -6.64 -7.12 -9.25
N GLN A 41 -7.37 -8.11 -8.73
CA GLN A 41 -8.40 -7.93 -7.70
C GLN A 41 -7.80 -7.42 -6.39
N ALA A 42 -6.69 -7.99 -5.92
CA ALA A 42 -5.99 -7.51 -4.73
C ALA A 42 -5.52 -6.05 -4.89
N ASN A 43 -5.07 -5.67 -6.09
CA ASN A 43 -4.67 -4.29 -6.38
C ASN A 43 -5.87 -3.34 -6.36
N ALA A 44 -7.02 -3.75 -6.90
CA ALA A 44 -8.24 -2.98 -6.80
C ALA A 44 -8.64 -2.73 -5.34
N LEU A 45 -8.74 -3.79 -4.52
CA LEU A 45 -9.09 -3.65 -3.10
C LEU A 45 -8.11 -2.74 -2.35
N TYR A 46 -6.82 -2.92 -2.58
CA TYR A 46 -5.77 -2.16 -1.92
C TYR A 46 -5.76 -0.66 -2.31
N VAL A 47 -5.95 -0.34 -3.59
CA VAL A 47 -6.05 1.05 -4.06
C VAL A 47 -7.33 1.70 -3.53
N LEU A 48 -8.46 0.99 -3.52
CA LEU A 48 -9.70 1.47 -2.91
C LEU A 48 -9.51 1.77 -1.42
N ALA A 49 -8.80 0.91 -0.70
CA ALA A 49 -8.52 1.09 0.71
C ALA A 49 -7.72 2.37 0.97
N ILE A 50 -6.62 2.59 0.24
CA ILE A 50 -5.81 3.81 0.34
C ILE A 50 -6.63 5.05 0.00
N ALA A 51 -7.37 5.02 -1.11
CA ALA A 51 -8.18 6.14 -1.58
C ALA A 51 -9.22 6.57 -0.54
N HIS A 52 -9.94 5.62 0.07
CA HIS A 52 -10.97 5.91 1.06
C HIS A 52 -10.39 6.29 2.43
N ALA A 53 -9.27 5.69 2.84
CA ALA A 53 -8.55 6.11 4.03
C ALA A 53 -8.15 7.60 3.93
N ILE A 54 -7.58 8.01 2.79
CA ILE A 54 -7.20 9.41 2.53
C ILE A 54 -8.44 10.33 2.48
N ARG A 55 -9.49 9.93 1.74
CA ARG A 55 -10.67 10.78 1.51
C ARG A 55 -11.48 11.01 2.77
N HIS A 56 -11.66 9.95 3.57
CA HIS A 56 -12.63 9.93 4.65
C HIS A 56 -12.01 9.90 6.05
N GLY A 57 -10.70 9.64 6.16
CA GLY A 57 -10.02 9.49 7.45
C GLY A 57 -10.57 8.32 8.26
N TRP A 58 -10.87 7.20 7.61
CA TRP A 58 -11.34 5.99 8.30
C TRP A 58 -10.22 5.37 9.12
N ASP A 59 -10.58 4.90 10.32
CA ASP A 59 -9.70 4.07 11.14
C ASP A 59 -9.59 2.65 10.57
N GLY A 60 -8.64 1.87 11.11
CA GLY A 60 -8.35 0.53 10.64
C GLY A 60 -9.56 -0.41 10.64
N PRO A 61 -10.33 -0.54 11.75
CA PRO A 61 -11.51 -1.40 11.80
C PRO A 61 -12.58 -1.02 10.77
N ARG A 62 -12.93 0.27 10.67
CA ARG A 62 -13.93 0.72 9.70
C ARG A 62 -13.48 0.50 8.26
N LEU A 63 -12.20 0.74 7.98
CA LEU A 63 -11.63 0.50 6.65
C LEU A 63 -11.68 -0.99 6.30
N TYR A 64 -11.33 -1.86 7.23
CA TYR A 64 -11.38 -3.31 7.05
C TYR A 64 -12.80 -3.81 6.73
N GLU A 65 -13.82 -3.34 7.45
CA GLU A 65 -15.23 -3.69 7.16
C GLU A 65 -15.62 -3.35 5.70
N HIS A 66 -15.15 -2.21 5.19
CA HIS A 66 -15.40 -1.83 3.79
C HIS A 66 -14.60 -2.67 2.81
N ILE A 67 -13.37 -3.06 3.14
CA ILE A 67 -12.57 -3.97 2.30
C ILE A 67 -13.25 -5.33 2.16
N VAL A 68 -13.80 -5.88 3.23
CA VAL A 68 -14.59 -7.12 3.20
C VAL A 68 -15.82 -6.94 2.29
N ALA A 69 -16.59 -5.86 2.49
CA ALA A 69 -17.77 -5.58 1.68
C ALA A 69 -17.42 -5.40 0.18
N TRP A 70 -16.30 -4.75 -0.15
CA TRP A 70 -15.85 -4.61 -1.54
C TRP A 70 -15.38 -5.95 -2.11
N ALA A 71 -14.71 -6.79 -1.34
CA ALA A 71 -14.30 -8.12 -1.78
C ALA A 71 -15.51 -8.97 -2.19
N GLU A 72 -16.59 -8.93 -1.41
CA GLU A 72 -17.86 -9.58 -1.73
C GLU A 72 -18.53 -8.96 -2.96
N GLN A 73 -18.67 -7.63 -3.00
CA GLN A 73 -19.34 -6.93 -4.10
C GLN A 73 -18.62 -7.06 -5.45
N LEU A 74 -17.30 -7.16 -5.44
CA LEU A 74 -16.47 -7.34 -6.63
C LEU A 74 -16.34 -8.82 -7.04
N GLU A 75 -16.95 -9.74 -6.28
CA GLU A 75 -16.87 -11.19 -6.50
C GLU A 75 -15.42 -11.64 -6.71
N VAL A 76 -14.53 -11.27 -5.77
CA VAL A 76 -13.11 -11.62 -5.88
C VAL A 76 -12.89 -13.13 -5.77
N ASP A 77 -11.74 -13.59 -6.26
CA ASP A 77 -11.34 -15.00 -6.16
C ASP A 77 -11.44 -15.51 -4.72
N GLU A 78 -11.88 -16.77 -4.56
CA GLU A 78 -12.13 -17.40 -3.26
C GLU A 78 -10.89 -17.35 -2.35
N LEU A 79 -9.69 -17.55 -2.90
CA LEU A 79 -8.45 -17.50 -2.13
C LEU A 79 -8.13 -16.08 -1.63
N LEU A 80 -8.54 -15.05 -2.38
CA LEU A 80 -8.39 -13.66 -1.95
C LEU A 80 -9.41 -13.29 -0.88
N LEU A 81 -10.66 -13.73 -1.05
CA LEU A 81 -11.69 -13.52 -0.05
C LEU A 81 -11.32 -14.20 1.28
N GLU A 82 -10.83 -15.44 1.23
CA GLU A 82 -10.34 -16.17 2.40
C GLU A 82 -9.18 -15.42 3.08
N ALA A 83 -8.20 -14.94 2.31
CA ALA A 83 -7.09 -14.16 2.85
C ALA A 83 -7.54 -12.84 3.52
N VAL A 84 -8.54 -12.16 2.94
CA VAL A 84 -9.14 -10.95 3.53
C VAL A 84 -9.82 -11.28 4.86
N CYS A 85 -10.68 -12.29 4.89
CA CYS A 85 -11.43 -12.67 6.09
C CYS A 85 -10.53 -13.20 7.22
N ASN A 86 -9.55 -14.05 6.88
CA ASN A 86 -8.62 -14.63 7.86
C ASN A 86 -7.77 -13.57 8.56
N ALA A 87 -7.58 -12.40 7.96
CA ALA A 87 -6.82 -11.30 8.54
C ALA A 87 -7.43 -10.73 9.83
N ALA A 88 -8.72 -10.99 10.11
CA ALA A 88 -9.31 -10.63 11.39
C ALA A 88 -8.89 -11.56 12.54
N GLU A 89 -8.51 -12.80 12.23
CA GLU A 89 -8.30 -13.85 13.24
C GLU A 89 -6.83 -14.26 13.37
N SER A 90 -6.08 -14.24 12.28
CA SER A 90 -4.68 -14.66 12.29
C SER A 90 -3.80 -13.96 11.25
N PRO A 91 -2.50 -13.75 11.56
CA PRO A 91 -1.53 -13.37 10.55
C PRO A 91 -1.32 -14.54 9.57
N PRO A 92 -0.82 -14.29 8.36
CA PRO A 92 -0.53 -15.38 7.42
C PRO A 92 0.55 -16.31 7.98
N THR A 93 0.43 -17.60 7.66
CA THR A 93 1.25 -18.67 8.27
C THR A 93 2.60 -18.88 7.59
N ASP A 94 2.76 -18.46 6.33
CA ASP A 94 3.98 -18.66 5.55
C ASP A 94 4.42 -17.38 4.84
N PHE A 95 5.44 -16.73 5.39
CA PHE A 95 6.10 -15.56 4.80
C PHE A 95 7.26 -15.93 3.84
N VAL A 96 7.58 -17.23 3.69
CA VAL A 96 8.80 -17.70 3.01
C VAL A 96 8.49 -18.53 1.76
N GLY A 97 7.37 -19.26 1.73
CA GLY A 97 6.97 -20.11 0.60
C GLY A 97 6.57 -19.31 -0.64
N LEU A 98 7.03 -19.76 -1.82
CA LEU A 98 6.91 -19.05 -3.11
C LEU A 98 5.50 -18.96 -3.73
N ARG A 99 4.45 -19.51 -3.09
CA ARG A 99 3.07 -19.51 -3.63
C ARG A 99 2.20 -18.53 -2.86
N GLY A 100 1.43 -17.71 -3.57
CA GLY A 100 0.42 -16.85 -2.93
C GLY A 100 0.94 -15.55 -2.29
N TRP A 101 2.12 -15.05 -2.69
CA TRP A 101 2.74 -13.86 -2.08
C TRP A 101 1.85 -12.62 -2.03
N VAL A 102 0.98 -12.40 -3.02
CA VAL A 102 0.02 -11.29 -2.98
C VAL A 102 -1.02 -11.45 -1.86
N LEU A 103 -1.45 -12.69 -1.61
CA LEU A 103 -2.40 -13.03 -0.57
C LEU A 103 -1.76 -12.87 0.81
N VAL A 104 -0.53 -13.39 0.98
CA VAL A 104 0.24 -13.26 2.21
C VAL A 104 0.48 -11.79 2.55
N ALA A 105 0.97 -11.00 1.59
CA ALA A 105 1.23 -9.58 1.84
C ALA A 105 -0.05 -8.81 2.18
N PHE A 106 -1.15 -9.09 1.46
CA PHE A 106 -2.41 -8.39 1.70
C PHE A 106 -3.07 -8.82 3.01
N GLN A 107 -3.10 -10.11 3.33
CA GLN A 107 -3.58 -10.62 4.63
C GLN A 107 -2.75 -10.01 5.77
N ASN A 108 -1.41 -9.98 5.66
CA ASN A 108 -0.58 -9.36 6.68
C ASN A 108 -0.89 -7.86 6.83
N ALA A 109 -1.08 -7.15 5.72
CA ALA A 109 -1.44 -5.74 5.77
C ALA A 109 -2.79 -5.53 6.48
N LEU A 110 -3.78 -6.38 6.26
CA LEU A 110 -5.07 -6.29 6.95
C LEU A 110 -4.99 -6.74 8.42
N TRP A 111 -4.19 -7.77 8.72
CA TRP A 111 -3.95 -8.25 10.09
C TRP A 111 -3.37 -7.14 10.94
N GLN A 112 -2.30 -6.52 10.46
CA GLN A 112 -1.65 -5.45 11.18
C GLN A 112 -2.58 -4.22 11.27
N LEU A 113 -3.41 -3.94 10.25
CA LEU A 113 -4.36 -2.81 10.27
C LEU A 113 -5.33 -2.90 11.45
N LEU A 114 -5.67 -4.12 11.84
CA LEU A 114 -6.59 -4.42 12.93
C LEU A 114 -5.90 -4.55 14.30
N HIS A 115 -4.64 -5.02 14.32
CA HIS A 115 -4.01 -5.49 15.56
C HIS A 115 -2.76 -4.69 15.98
N ALA A 116 -2.16 -3.91 15.09
CA ALA A 116 -0.98 -3.12 15.41
C ALA A 116 -1.36 -1.98 16.38
N PRO A 117 -0.63 -1.80 17.50
CA PRO A 117 -0.92 -0.71 18.44
C PRO A 117 -0.73 0.68 17.85
N ASN A 118 0.22 0.82 16.92
CA ASN A 118 0.52 2.03 16.19
C ASN A 118 1.29 1.71 14.90
N LEU A 119 1.51 2.74 14.07
CA LEU A 119 2.22 2.62 12.80
C LEU A 119 3.63 2.06 12.95
N GLU A 120 4.41 2.57 13.91
CA GLU A 120 5.79 2.15 14.11
C GLU A 120 5.87 0.67 14.48
N GLU A 121 5.12 0.25 15.49
CA GLU A 121 5.11 -1.14 15.97
C GLU A 121 4.64 -2.13 14.88
N GLY A 122 3.62 -1.77 14.10
CA GLY A 122 3.16 -2.64 13.01
C GLY A 122 4.16 -2.76 11.85
N VAL A 123 4.86 -1.67 11.51
CA VAL A 123 5.93 -1.69 10.48
C VAL A 123 7.08 -2.56 10.96
N VAL A 124 7.52 -2.38 12.21
CA VAL A 124 8.59 -3.17 12.82
C VAL A 124 8.22 -4.65 12.88
N ASP A 125 7.02 -5.00 13.35
CA ASP A 125 6.56 -6.40 13.40
C ASP A 125 6.54 -7.04 12.01
N THR A 126 6.05 -6.31 10.99
CA THR A 126 6.05 -6.79 9.60
C THR A 126 7.46 -7.09 9.09
N VAL A 127 8.43 -6.22 9.38
CA VAL A 127 9.84 -6.46 8.99
C VAL A 127 10.43 -7.65 9.76
N MET A 128 10.12 -7.79 11.05
CA MET A 128 10.64 -8.85 11.90
C MET A 128 10.12 -10.25 11.53
N ARG A 129 9.01 -10.35 10.79
CA ARG A 129 8.46 -11.62 10.27
C ARG A 129 9.27 -12.23 9.12
N GLY A 130 10.22 -11.48 8.54
CA GLY A 130 11.09 -11.99 7.48
C GLY A 130 10.39 -12.14 6.12
N GLY A 131 10.98 -12.95 5.24
CA GLY A 131 10.56 -13.03 3.84
C GLY A 131 11.00 -11.79 3.06
N ASP A 132 10.13 -11.25 2.22
CA ASP A 132 10.35 -10.03 1.43
C ASP A 132 9.96 -8.78 2.19
N THR A 133 10.80 -8.50 3.19
CA THR A 133 10.56 -7.47 4.20
C THR A 133 10.42 -6.07 3.61
N ASP A 134 11.15 -5.73 2.56
CA ASP A 134 11.07 -4.43 1.89
C ASP A 134 9.72 -4.24 1.19
N THR A 135 9.27 -5.23 0.42
CA THR A 135 7.99 -5.19 -0.26
C THR A 135 6.81 -5.22 0.73
N ASN A 136 6.88 -6.08 1.76
CA ASN A 136 5.86 -6.13 2.80
C ASN A 136 5.78 -4.81 3.58
N ALA A 137 6.93 -4.23 3.95
CA ALA A 137 6.97 -2.94 4.63
C ALA A 137 6.46 -1.79 3.73
N GLY A 138 6.72 -1.84 2.42
CA GLY A 138 6.21 -0.84 1.47
C GLY A 138 4.68 -0.90 1.30
N ILE A 139 4.11 -2.10 1.16
CA ILE A 139 2.66 -2.31 1.10
C ILE A 139 2.01 -1.89 2.42
N TRP A 140 2.56 -2.35 3.53
CA TRP A 140 2.02 -2.02 4.84
C TRP A 140 2.10 -0.52 5.16
N GLY A 141 3.28 0.08 4.94
CA GLY A 141 3.54 1.48 5.25
C GLY A 141 2.67 2.44 4.45
N ALA A 142 2.32 2.10 3.20
CA ALA A 142 1.41 2.93 2.41
C ALA A 142 -0.04 2.86 2.93
N LEU A 143 -0.54 1.68 3.28
CA LEU A 143 -1.90 1.54 3.84
C LEU A 143 -2.02 2.24 5.20
N LEU A 144 -1.04 2.03 6.09
CA LEU A 144 -1.05 2.68 7.40
C LEU A 144 -0.77 4.17 7.34
N GLY A 145 0.11 4.62 6.45
CA GLY A 145 0.33 6.04 6.22
C GLY A 145 -0.96 6.74 5.78
N ALA A 146 -1.81 6.05 5.00
CA ALA A 146 -3.12 6.55 4.61
C ALA A 146 -4.12 6.65 5.77
N VAL A 147 -4.05 5.73 6.75
CA VAL A 147 -4.96 5.67 7.91
C VAL A 147 -4.52 6.58 9.05
N HIS A 148 -3.25 6.53 9.44
CA HIS A 148 -2.72 7.27 10.59
C HIS A 148 -2.18 8.65 10.21
N GLY A 149 -1.98 8.90 8.91
CA GLY A 149 -1.40 10.14 8.43
C GLY A 149 0.11 10.24 8.66
N ARG A 150 0.69 11.29 8.07
CA ARG A 150 2.14 11.53 8.09
C ARG A 150 2.70 11.74 9.49
N GLU A 151 1.95 12.40 10.37
CA GLU A 151 2.41 12.77 11.72
C GLU A 151 2.63 11.56 12.62
N ALA A 152 2.05 10.40 12.26
CA ALA A 152 2.26 9.14 12.97
C ALA A 152 3.58 8.44 12.58
N ILE A 153 4.26 8.89 11.52
CA ILE A 153 5.54 8.31 11.08
C ILE A 153 6.67 8.90 11.93
N PRO A 154 7.51 8.06 12.57
CA PRO A 154 8.64 8.55 13.36
C PRO A 154 9.55 9.48 12.54
N SER A 155 9.90 10.65 13.11
CA SER A 155 10.65 11.69 12.38
C SER A 155 12.00 11.19 11.88
N GLN A 156 12.66 10.30 12.65
CA GLN A 156 13.92 9.70 12.25
C GLN A 156 13.81 8.86 10.97
N TRP A 157 12.65 8.24 10.71
CA TRP A 157 12.41 7.48 9.46
C TRP A 157 12.21 8.43 8.28
N VAL A 158 11.41 9.47 8.49
CA VAL A 158 11.16 10.51 7.48
C VAL A 158 12.48 11.18 7.07
N GLU A 159 13.29 11.59 8.05
CA GLU A 159 14.60 12.21 7.80
C GLU A 159 15.57 11.24 7.12
N SER A 160 15.59 9.96 7.52
CA SER A 160 16.46 8.96 6.90
C SER A 160 16.13 8.75 5.42
N VAL A 161 14.84 8.74 5.07
CA VAL A 161 14.39 8.57 3.69
C VAL A 161 14.63 9.87 2.90
N LEU A 162 14.09 11.00 3.35
CA LEU A 162 14.11 12.24 2.58
C LEU A 162 15.51 12.85 2.41
N ASN A 163 16.46 12.51 3.29
CA ASN A 163 17.86 12.92 3.14
C ASN A 163 18.74 11.88 2.41
N CYS A 164 18.12 10.83 1.85
CA CYS A 164 18.84 9.81 1.11
C CYS A 164 19.30 10.33 -0.27
N CYS A 165 20.43 11.03 -0.27
CA CYS A 165 21.12 11.52 -1.46
C CYS A 165 22.44 10.75 -1.64
N PRO A 166 22.42 9.56 -2.30
CA PRO A 166 23.61 8.73 -2.44
C PRO A 166 24.56 9.34 -3.50
N THR A 167 25.34 10.33 -3.10
CA THR A 167 26.36 10.96 -3.95
C THR A 167 27.65 10.14 -3.99
N LEU A 168 28.43 10.29 -5.06
CA LEU A 168 29.76 9.67 -5.20
C LEU A 168 30.78 10.18 -4.16
N GLU A 169 30.50 11.31 -3.52
CA GLU A 169 31.34 11.90 -2.47
C GLU A 169 31.23 11.14 -1.14
N ASN A 170 30.15 10.37 -0.94
CA ASN A 170 29.96 9.57 0.25
C ASN A 170 30.66 8.20 0.10
N PRO A 171 31.70 7.90 0.90
CA PRO A 171 32.47 6.66 0.76
C PRO A 171 31.68 5.38 1.07
N LYS A 172 30.48 5.51 1.67
CA LYS A 172 29.55 4.38 1.91
C LYS A 172 28.68 4.06 0.69
N VAL A 173 28.70 4.90 -0.35
CA VAL A 173 27.87 4.73 -1.55
C VAL A 173 28.67 3.97 -2.61
N HIS A 174 28.30 2.71 -2.82
CA HIS A 174 28.93 1.85 -3.84
C HIS A 174 28.25 1.94 -5.21
N GLN A 175 26.94 2.22 -5.24
CA GLN A 175 26.13 2.29 -6.46
C GLN A 175 25.16 3.48 -6.38
N PRO A 176 25.61 4.70 -6.68
CA PRO A 176 24.75 5.88 -6.63
C PRO A 176 23.62 5.75 -7.65
N ARG A 177 22.40 6.09 -7.25
CA ARG A 177 21.27 6.24 -8.17
C ARG A 177 21.25 7.67 -8.73
N PRO A 178 20.82 7.86 -10.00
CA PRO A 178 20.56 9.20 -10.53
C PRO A 178 19.62 10.02 -9.64
N GLU A 179 19.77 11.35 -9.66
CA GLU A 179 19.00 12.29 -8.82
C GLU A 179 17.49 12.14 -8.97
N CYS A 180 17.01 11.79 -10.17
CA CYS A 180 15.59 11.55 -10.43
C CYS A 180 14.99 10.34 -9.70
N PHE A 181 15.80 9.53 -9.02
CA PHE A 181 15.35 8.43 -8.17
C PHE A 181 15.56 8.71 -6.68
N TRP A 182 16.04 9.90 -6.32
CA TRP A 182 16.18 10.27 -4.92
C TRP A 182 14.79 10.60 -4.36
N PRO A 183 14.46 10.17 -3.14
CA PRO A 183 13.13 10.34 -2.57
C PRO A 183 12.87 11.75 -2.01
N VAL A 184 13.72 12.72 -2.34
CA VAL A 184 13.74 14.08 -1.76
C VAL A 184 12.44 14.86 -2.00
N ASP A 185 11.75 14.55 -3.10
CA ASP A 185 10.52 15.18 -3.57
C ASP A 185 9.26 14.34 -3.29
N ALA A 186 9.39 13.20 -2.60
CA ALA A 186 8.29 12.25 -2.42
C ALA A 186 7.02 12.87 -1.81
N LEU A 187 7.18 13.80 -0.86
CA LEU A 187 6.06 14.51 -0.22
C LEU A 187 5.39 15.52 -1.15
N GLU A 188 6.18 16.19 -2.00
CA GLU A 188 5.67 17.10 -3.01
C GLU A 188 4.88 16.33 -4.06
N LEU A 189 5.44 15.23 -4.57
CA LEU A 189 4.77 14.34 -5.53
C LEU A 189 3.46 13.79 -4.99
N ALA A 190 3.42 13.37 -3.71
CA ALA A 190 2.18 12.90 -3.07
C ALA A 190 1.10 14.01 -3.03
N THR A 191 1.50 15.25 -2.76
CA THR A 191 0.59 16.40 -2.75
C THR A 191 0.08 16.71 -4.17
N GLN A 192 0.97 16.73 -5.15
CA GLN A 192 0.62 16.96 -6.56
C GLN A 192 -0.34 15.89 -7.08
N LEU A 193 -0.14 14.61 -6.73
CA LEU A 193 -1.05 13.51 -7.07
C LEU A 193 -2.45 13.72 -6.50
N LEU A 194 -2.55 14.14 -5.23
CA LEU A 194 -3.83 14.38 -4.58
C LEU A 194 -4.59 15.54 -5.24
N GLU A 195 -3.90 16.65 -5.54
CA GLU A 195 -4.50 17.80 -6.23
C GLU A 195 -4.89 17.48 -7.68
N ALA A 196 -4.07 16.70 -8.39
CA ALA A 196 -4.39 16.22 -9.73
C ALA A 196 -5.66 15.34 -9.72
N GLY A 197 -5.81 14.47 -8.71
CA GLY A 197 -7.00 13.66 -8.52
C GLY A 197 -8.27 14.48 -8.28
N LYS A 198 -8.18 15.52 -7.44
CA LYS A 198 -9.29 16.47 -7.21
C LYS A 198 -9.68 17.19 -8.50
N ALA A 199 -8.70 17.69 -9.25
CA ALA A 199 -8.95 18.39 -10.51
C ALA A 199 -9.59 17.48 -11.57
N TRP A 200 -9.12 16.23 -11.66
CA TRP A 200 -9.71 15.21 -12.53
C TRP A 200 -11.18 14.96 -12.20
N SER A 201 -11.48 14.73 -10.92
CA SER A 201 -12.84 14.50 -10.44
C SER A 201 -13.78 15.68 -10.71
N ALA A 202 -13.29 16.91 -10.54
CA ALA A 202 -14.09 18.12 -10.79
C ALA A 202 -14.36 18.41 -12.28
N SER A 203 -13.61 17.79 -13.19
CA SER A 203 -13.73 18.00 -14.64
C SER A 203 -14.71 17.06 -15.34
N ARG A 204 -15.38 16.19 -14.58
CA ARG A 204 -16.33 15.17 -15.06
C ARG A 204 -17.74 15.44 -14.56
#